data_AF-A0A3B9ZVW4-F1
#
_entry.id   AF-A0A3B9ZVW4-F1
#
_cell.length_a   1.000
_cell.length_b   1.000
_cell.length_c   1.000
_cell.angle_alpha   90.00
_cell.angle_beta   90.00
_cell.angle_gamma   90.00
#
_symmetry.space_group_name_H-M   'P 1'
#
loop_
_entity.id
_entity.type
_entity.pdbx_description
1 polymer ?
#
loop_
_entity_poly.entity_id
_entity_poly.type
_entity_poly.pdbx_seq_one_letter_code
_entity_poly.pdbx_strand_id
1 'polypeptide(L)'
;KFAHTTASSFVLASIFVIGVSAWYLLKGKDIVFARKSIAVAAIFGFMSSMYTVMTGDSSARDIAHHQPMKFAAFEGLYNGTEGAGLIALGVISQTENDPSNENLKDFAVKVEIPNILSYMAFLNWNAFVPGINDIVRGNEKYGVMSATEKITRGRVAIEKLTLYKDARKSGQTAKADSLKTEIMNPDFQKNYFSYFGYGYISNPHTLVPSVAMSFYSFHIMVVLGMYFIFFFLAALFYTLKGKIHKKRTFLRIAIFTIPLAYIASQAGWVLTEVGRQPWIIQDLMPTMAAVTKISTGAVQVTFWLFAIIFTTLLIAEVKIMMRQIKIGPKQEEGLSDV
;
A
#
# COMPACT_ATOMS: atom_id res chain seq x y z
N LYS A 1 -4.78 7.05 -5.52
CA LYS A 1 -5.21 6.84 -4.10
C LYS A 1 -6.72 6.86 -3.94
N PHE A 2 -7.41 8.01 -4.05
CA PHE A 2 -8.88 8.11 -3.82
C PHE A 2 -9.69 7.02 -4.56
N ALA A 3 -9.53 6.93 -5.87
CA ALA A 3 -10.27 5.96 -6.69
C ALA A 3 -10.03 4.51 -6.24
N HIS A 4 -8.77 4.12 -6.04
CA HIS A 4 -8.41 2.77 -5.62
C HIS A 4 -8.95 2.41 -4.23
N THR A 5 -8.79 3.32 -3.26
CA THR A 5 -9.28 3.11 -1.89
C THR A 5 -10.79 2.97 -1.85
N THR A 6 -11.53 3.85 -2.53
CA THR A 6 -12.99 3.79 -2.60
C THR A 6 -13.48 2.54 -3.33
N ALA A 7 -12.85 2.16 -4.45
CA ALA A 7 -13.21 0.94 -5.17
C ALA A 7 -12.98 -0.32 -4.31
N SER A 8 -11.84 -0.38 -3.61
CA SER A 8 -11.49 -1.50 -2.74
C SER A 8 -12.43 -1.63 -1.53
N SER A 9 -12.97 -0.52 -1.01
CA SER A 9 -13.96 -0.58 0.07
C SER A 9 -15.31 -1.11 -0.43
N PHE A 10 -15.70 -0.81 -1.67
CA PHE A 10 -16.88 -1.41 -2.31
C PHE A 10 -16.72 -2.93 -2.52
N VAL A 11 -15.53 -3.40 -2.85
CA VAL A 11 -15.21 -4.83 -2.89
C VAL A 11 -15.40 -5.48 -1.53
N LEU A 12 -14.85 -4.87 -0.46
CA LEU A 12 -15.00 -5.36 0.91
C LEU A 12 -16.47 -5.41 1.33
N ALA A 13 -17.24 -4.35 1.09
CA ALA A 13 -18.66 -4.29 1.41
C ALA A 13 -19.46 -5.38 0.66
N SER A 14 -19.15 -5.60 -0.62
CA SER A 14 -19.80 -6.63 -1.43
C SER A 14 -19.48 -8.04 -0.90
N ILE A 15 -18.23 -8.31 -0.54
CA ILE A 15 -17.83 -9.58 0.10
C ILE A 15 -18.57 -9.78 1.42
N PHE A 16 -18.69 -8.73 2.24
CA PHE A 16 -19.40 -8.80 3.51
C PHE A 16 -20.89 -9.17 3.30
N VAL A 17 -21.58 -8.52 2.36
CA VAL A 17 -22.97 -8.82 2.02
C VAL A 17 -23.12 -10.27 1.54
N ILE A 18 -22.23 -10.75 0.66
CA ILE A 18 -22.26 -12.13 0.17
C ILE A 18 -22.01 -13.12 1.31
N GLY A 19 -21.03 -12.86 2.18
CA GLY A 19 -20.68 -13.74 3.29
C GLY A 19 -21.79 -13.86 4.33
N VAL A 20 -22.43 -12.74 4.71
CA VAL A 20 -23.61 -12.75 5.61
C VAL A 20 -24.79 -13.49 4.95
N SER A 21 -25.06 -13.21 3.68
CA SER A 21 -26.13 -13.88 2.95
C SER A 21 -25.85 -15.39 2.78
N ALA A 22 -24.59 -15.78 2.59
CA ALA A 22 -24.19 -17.17 2.53
C ALA A 22 -24.41 -17.89 3.86
N TRP A 23 -24.20 -17.20 4.98
CA TRP A 23 -24.53 -17.72 6.32
C TRP A 23 -26.03 -17.97 6.47
N TYR A 24 -26.90 -17.06 6.02
CA TYR A 24 -28.35 -17.28 6.01
C TYR A 24 -28.73 -18.53 5.21
N LEU A 25 -28.19 -18.69 4.00
CA LEU A 25 -28.45 -19.87 3.16
C LEU A 25 -27.96 -21.17 3.79
N LEU A 26 -26.81 -21.17 4.48
CA LEU A 26 -26.31 -22.33 5.21
C LEU A 26 -27.19 -22.71 6.40
N LYS A 27 -27.87 -21.74 7.01
CA LYS A 27 -28.83 -21.93 8.10
C LYS A 27 -30.26 -22.21 7.62
N GLY A 28 -30.49 -22.18 6.31
CA GLY A 28 -31.85 -22.33 5.74
C GLY A 28 -32.79 -21.18 6.11
N LYS A 29 -32.25 -20.00 6.40
CA LYS A 29 -33.01 -18.79 6.79
C LYS A 29 -33.06 -17.79 5.63
N ASP A 30 -34.14 -17.01 5.57
CA ASP A 30 -34.29 -15.83 4.72
C ASP A 30 -33.84 -16.05 3.27
N ILE A 31 -34.20 -17.21 2.70
CA ILE A 31 -33.58 -17.74 1.47
C ILE A 31 -33.75 -16.80 0.29
N VAL A 32 -34.95 -16.23 0.11
CA VAL A 32 -35.25 -15.31 -0.99
C VAL A 32 -34.44 -14.02 -0.84
N PHE A 33 -34.43 -13.44 0.35
CA PHE A 33 -33.66 -12.25 0.67
C PHE A 33 -32.17 -12.48 0.41
N ALA A 34 -31.59 -13.54 0.99
CA ALA A 34 -30.18 -13.86 0.85
C ALA A 34 -29.76 -14.10 -0.61
N ARG A 35 -30.59 -14.77 -1.43
CA ARG A 35 -30.30 -14.98 -2.86
C ARG A 35 -30.28 -13.67 -3.64
N LYS A 36 -31.25 -12.79 -3.41
CA LYS A 36 -31.32 -11.47 -4.06
C LYS A 36 -30.14 -10.59 -3.65
N SER A 37 -29.80 -10.58 -2.36
CA SER A 37 -28.64 -9.84 -1.83
C SER A 37 -27.33 -10.32 -2.42
N ILE A 38 -27.11 -11.63 -2.55
CA ILE A 38 -25.91 -12.17 -3.22
C ILE A 38 -25.86 -11.74 -4.68
N ALA A 39 -26.98 -11.74 -5.41
CA ALA A 39 -27.01 -11.34 -6.81
C ALA A 39 -26.51 -9.90 -7.00
N VAL A 40 -27.09 -8.97 -6.24
CA VAL A 40 -26.74 -7.54 -6.32
C VAL A 40 -25.28 -7.32 -5.91
N ALA A 41 -24.87 -7.89 -4.77
CA ALA A 41 -23.51 -7.73 -4.26
C ALA A 41 -22.46 -8.38 -5.19
N ALA A 42 -22.79 -9.48 -5.87
CA ALA A 42 -21.87 -10.13 -6.79
C ALA A 42 -21.65 -9.30 -8.07
N ILE A 43 -22.71 -8.66 -8.60
CA ILE A 43 -22.59 -7.76 -9.76
C ILE A 43 -21.76 -6.53 -9.39
N PHE A 44 -22.16 -5.85 -8.31
CA PHE A 44 -21.49 -4.64 -7.85
C PHE A 44 -20.04 -4.90 -7.43
N GLY A 45 -19.80 -5.99 -6.71
CA GLY A 45 -18.47 -6.43 -6.30
C GLY A 45 -17.57 -6.78 -7.48
N PHE A 46 -18.09 -7.48 -8.49
CA PHE A 46 -17.34 -7.79 -9.71
C PHE A 46 -16.89 -6.50 -10.42
N MET A 47 -17.81 -5.57 -10.69
CA MET A 47 -17.48 -4.29 -11.34
C MET A 47 -16.48 -3.48 -10.51
N SER A 48 -16.68 -3.42 -9.18
CA SER A 48 -15.76 -2.74 -8.27
C SER A 48 -14.37 -3.39 -8.29
N SER A 49 -14.28 -4.72 -8.32
CA SER A 49 -12.99 -5.44 -8.36
C SER A 49 -12.21 -5.20 -9.65
N MET A 50 -12.88 -5.14 -10.80
CA MET A 50 -12.25 -4.75 -12.07
C MET A 50 -11.68 -3.35 -11.97
N TYR A 51 -12.47 -2.40 -11.46
CA TYR A 51 -12.04 -1.02 -11.30
C TYR A 51 -10.89 -0.87 -10.28
N THR A 52 -10.90 -1.65 -9.19
CA THR A 52 -9.80 -1.70 -8.22
C THR A 52 -8.50 -2.18 -8.88
N VAL A 53 -8.52 -3.21 -9.72
CA VAL A 53 -7.32 -3.69 -10.43
C VAL A 53 -6.80 -2.64 -11.40
N MET A 54 -7.68 -2.02 -12.20
CA MET A 54 -7.27 -0.97 -13.15
C MET A 54 -6.63 0.23 -12.46
N THR A 55 -7.24 0.70 -11.37
CA THR A 55 -6.70 1.83 -10.59
C THR A 55 -5.45 1.44 -9.80
N GLY A 56 -5.29 0.16 -9.46
CA GLY A 56 -4.11 -0.40 -8.82
C GLY A 56 -2.91 -0.40 -9.76
N ASP A 57 -3.08 -0.90 -10.98
CA ASP A 57 -2.05 -0.87 -12.03
C ASP A 57 -1.59 0.55 -12.34
N SER A 58 -2.53 1.49 -12.52
CA SER A 58 -2.21 2.91 -12.69
C SER A 58 -1.42 3.47 -11.50
N SER A 59 -1.79 3.11 -10.27
CA SER A 59 -1.08 3.58 -9.07
C SER A 59 0.33 3.00 -8.96
N ALA A 60 0.53 1.74 -9.36
CA ALA A 60 1.84 1.10 -9.37
C ALA A 60 2.79 1.78 -10.37
N ARG A 61 2.29 2.14 -11.56
CA ARG A 61 3.03 2.95 -12.55
C ARG A 61 3.42 4.32 -12.01
N ASP A 62 2.48 5.03 -11.39
CA ASP A 62 2.78 6.33 -10.77
C ASP A 62 3.89 6.22 -9.72
N ILE A 63 3.89 5.14 -8.93
CA ILE A 63 4.93 4.84 -7.93
C ILE A 63 6.27 4.53 -8.60
N ALA A 64 6.31 3.77 -9.70
CA ALA A 64 7.54 3.48 -10.43
C ALA A 64 8.27 4.77 -10.88
N HIS A 65 7.50 5.77 -11.32
CA HIS A 65 8.05 7.05 -11.80
C HIS A 65 8.43 8.03 -10.68
N HIS A 66 7.65 8.12 -9.61
CA HIS A 66 7.82 9.16 -8.59
C HIS A 66 8.45 8.66 -7.29
N GLN A 67 8.35 7.36 -7.00
CA GLN A 67 8.85 6.72 -5.78
C GLN A 67 9.58 5.41 -6.12
N PRO A 68 10.65 5.46 -6.93
CA PRO A 68 11.32 4.26 -7.43
C PRO A 68 11.88 3.37 -6.31
N MET A 69 12.28 3.96 -5.17
CA MET A 69 12.74 3.20 -4.00
C MET A 69 11.62 2.32 -3.42
N LYS A 70 10.41 2.87 -3.33
CA LYS A 70 9.22 2.15 -2.87
C LYS A 70 8.87 1.03 -3.85
N PHE A 71 8.89 1.34 -5.15
CA PHE A 71 8.65 0.38 -6.22
C PHE A 71 9.61 -0.80 -6.13
N ALA A 72 10.92 -0.53 -6.12
CA ALA A 72 11.96 -1.55 -6.00
C ALA A 72 11.81 -2.39 -4.72
N ALA A 73 11.42 -1.78 -3.60
CA ALA A 73 11.22 -2.49 -2.35
C ALA A 73 10.02 -3.46 -2.36
N PHE A 74 8.88 -3.09 -2.94
CA PHE A 74 7.72 -4.01 -2.98
C PHE A 74 7.79 -5.04 -4.11
N GLU A 75 8.59 -4.78 -5.15
CA GLU A 75 8.94 -5.78 -6.16
C GLU A 75 10.11 -6.68 -5.71
N GLY A 76 10.80 -6.33 -4.62
CA GLY A 76 11.98 -7.06 -4.16
C GLY A 76 13.15 -6.98 -5.15
N LEU A 77 13.26 -5.87 -5.90
CA LEU A 77 14.29 -5.65 -6.91
C LEU A 77 15.52 -4.99 -6.30
N TYR A 78 16.52 -5.79 -5.94
CA TYR A 78 17.78 -5.30 -5.36
C TYR A 78 18.69 -4.63 -6.39
N ASN A 79 18.90 -5.31 -7.53
CA ASN A 79 19.68 -4.80 -8.65
C ASN A 79 18.76 -4.52 -9.82
N GLY A 80 18.86 -3.33 -10.40
CA GLY A 80 18.07 -2.94 -11.55
C GLY A 80 18.47 -3.68 -12.80
N THR A 81 17.48 -3.90 -13.66
CA THR A 81 17.68 -4.63 -14.91
C THR A 81 16.78 -4.06 -16.00
N GLU A 82 17.25 -4.16 -17.24
CA GLU A 82 16.37 -4.06 -18.41
C GLU A 82 15.55 -5.35 -18.50
N GLY A 83 14.29 -5.25 -18.91
CA GLY A 83 13.42 -6.44 -19.01
C GLY A 83 13.16 -7.13 -17.68
N ALA A 84 13.01 -6.36 -16.60
CA ALA A 84 12.70 -6.89 -15.29
C ALA A 84 11.45 -7.78 -15.34
N GLY A 85 11.53 -8.96 -14.74
CA GLY A 85 10.42 -9.87 -14.63
C GLY A 85 9.58 -9.62 -13.38
N LEU A 86 8.31 -10.02 -13.46
CA LEU A 86 7.38 -9.94 -12.34
C LEU A 86 7.55 -11.18 -11.47
N ILE A 87 7.72 -10.99 -10.16
CA ILE A 87 7.82 -12.10 -9.21
C ILE A 87 6.41 -12.62 -8.94
N ALA A 88 6.07 -13.78 -9.50
CA ALA A 88 4.77 -14.42 -9.28
C ALA A 88 4.69 -15.09 -7.89
N LEU A 89 5.80 -15.68 -7.44
CA LEU A 89 5.97 -16.26 -6.11
C LEU A 89 7.41 -16.03 -5.65
N GLY A 90 7.58 -15.46 -4.45
CA GLY A 90 8.89 -15.22 -3.86
C GLY A 90 8.88 -15.45 -2.35
N VAL A 91 9.93 -16.11 -1.84
CA VAL A 91 10.23 -16.14 -0.41
C VAL A 91 11.55 -15.40 -0.21
N ILE A 92 11.51 -14.23 0.41
CA ILE A 92 12.72 -13.45 0.70
C ILE A 92 13.56 -14.24 1.72
N SER A 93 14.85 -14.40 1.43
CA SER A 93 15.78 -15.09 2.34
C SER A 93 15.93 -14.29 3.64
N GLN A 94 15.84 -14.96 4.80
CA GLN A 94 16.03 -14.34 6.12
C GLN A 94 17.49 -14.29 6.57
N THR A 95 18.46 -14.58 5.67
CA THR A 95 19.87 -14.35 5.96
C THR A 95 20.10 -12.88 6.29
N GLU A 96 20.73 -12.62 7.44
CA GLU A 96 20.83 -11.31 8.09
C GLU A 96 21.11 -10.16 7.14
N ASN A 97 20.45 -9.02 7.43
CA ASN A 97 20.68 -7.71 6.84
C ASN A 97 22.10 -7.20 7.18
N ASP A 98 23.14 -7.80 6.61
CA ASP A 98 24.47 -7.24 6.61
C ASP A 98 24.56 -6.18 5.48
N PRO A 99 24.67 -4.88 5.81
CA PRO A 99 24.75 -3.81 4.81
C PRO A 99 26.02 -3.89 3.93
N SER A 100 26.98 -4.75 4.27
CA SER A 100 28.27 -4.88 3.59
C SER A 100 28.39 -6.13 2.70
N ASN A 101 27.39 -7.02 2.71
CA ASN A 101 27.53 -8.33 2.09
C ASN A 101 26.76 -8.41 0.76
N GLU A 102 27.51 -8.41 -0.34
CA GLU A 102 26.98 -8.42 -1.71
C GLU A 102 26.38 -9.78 -2.15
N ASN A 103 26.36 -10.79 -1.26
CA ASN A 103 25.82 -12.12 -1.51
C ASN A 103 24.56 -12.42 -0.68
N LEU A 104 23.61 -11.48 -0.65
CA LEU A 104 22.24 -11.83 -0.28
C LEU A 104 21.68 -12.71 -1.40
N LYS A 105 21.39 -13.98 -1.11
CA LYS A 105 20.48 -14.75 -1.96
C LYS A 105 19.11 -14.07 -1.84
N ASP A 106 18.82 -13.15 -2.77
CA ASP A 106 17.66 -12.24 -2.76
C ASP A 106 16.35 -12.96 -2.41
N PHE A 107 16.22 -14.20 -2.85
CA PHE A 107 15.11 -15.08 -2.57
C PHE A 107 15.60 -16.48 -2.25
N ALA A 108 15.02 -17.11 -1.22
CA ALA A 108 15.16 -18.55 -0.99
C ALA A 108 14.47 -19.37 -2.09
N VAL A 109 13.35 -18.85 -2.62
CA VAL A 109 12.61 -19.39 -3.76
C VAL A 109 12.06 -18.22 -4.58
N LYS A 110 12.27 -18.22 -5.90
CA LYS A 110 11.78 -17.18 -6.82
C LYS A 110 11.17 -17.82 -8.07
N VAL A 111 9.94 -17.45 -8.39
CA VAL A 111 9.29 -17.73 -9.67
C VAL A 111 9.02 -16.39 -10.32
N GLU A 112 9.74 -16.11 -11.40
CA GLU A 112 9.69 -14.84 -12.12
C GLU A 112 9.21 -15.05 -13.55
N ILE A 113 8.36 -14.14 -14.03
CA ILE A 113 7.93 -14.11 -15.42
C ILE A 113 8.67 -12.96 -16.12
N PRO A 114 9.57 -13.25 -17.08
CA PRO A 114 10.45 -12.25 -17.70
C PRO A 114 9.70 -11.07 -18.32
N ASN A 115 10.32 -9.89 -18.30
CA ASN A 115 9.89 -8.65 -18.98
C ASN A 115 8.53 -8.05 -18.58
N ILE A 116 7.69 -8.76 -17.82
CA ILE A 116 6.35 -8.28 -17.43
C ILE A 116 6.45 -7.06 -16.52
N LEU A 117 7.40 -7.03 -15.59
CA LEU A 117 7.51 -5.91 -14.65
C LEU A 117 7.93 -4.62 -15.37
N SER A 118 8.88 -4.70 -16.30
CA SER A 118 9.26 -3.56 -17.16
C SER A 118 8.07 -3.03 -17.97
N TYR A 119 7.29 -3.94 -18.58
CA TYR A 119 6.10 -3.55 -19.32
C TYR A 119 5.02 -2.91 -18.42
N MET A 120 4.75 -3.49 -17.26
CA MET A 120 3.76 -2.96 -16.33
C MET A 120 4.18 -1.59 -15.77
N ALA A 121 5.46 -1.40 -15.47
CA ALA A 121 5.97 -0.15 -14.91
C ALA A 121 6.09 0.98 -15.94
N PHE A 122 6.56 0.68 -17.15
CA PHE A 122 6.97 1.71 -18.13
C PHE A 122 6.32 1.56 -19.52
N LEU A 123 5.41 0.59 -19.71
CA LEU A 123 4.80 0.24 -21.01
C LEU A 123 5.83 -0.11 -22.10
N ASN A 124 7.02 -0.56 -21.69
CA ASN A 124 8.09 -1.00 -22.57
C ASN A 124 8.77 -2.24 -21.98
N TRP A 125 8.77 -3.33 -22.76
CA TRP A 125 9.33 -4.63 -22.38
C TRP A 125 10.80 -4.58 -21.99
N ASN A 126 11.57 -3.64 -22.53
CA ASN A 126 13.01 -3.51 -22.29
C ASN A 126 13.36 -2.28 -21.43
N ALA A 127 12.38 -1.64 -20.79
CA ALA A 127 12.66 -0.51 -19.91
C ALA A 127 13.53 -0.94 -18.73
N PHE A 128 14.53 -0.12 -18.40
CA PHE A 128 15.33 -0.28 -17.20
C PHE A 128 14.48 0.06 -15.97
N VAL A 129 14.35 -0.91 -15.06
CA VAL A 129 13.72 -0.69 -13.76
C VAL A 129 14.84 -0.53 -12.73
N PRO A 130 14.97 0.63 -12.07
CA PRO A 130 16.03 0.84 -11.08
C PRO A 130 15.80 -0.03 -9.85
N GLY A 131 16.83 -0.75 -9.42
CA GLY A 131 16.82 -1.52 -8.17
C GLY A 131 17.22 -0.68 -6.96
N ILE A 132 17.10 -1.26 -5.77
CA ILE A 132 17.50 -0.62 -4.51
C ILE A 132 18.96 -0.15 -4.57
N ASN A 133 19.87 -1.00 -5.07
CA ASN A 133 21.29 -0.69 -5.14
C ASN A 133 21.59 0.45 -6.11
N ASP A 134 20.90 0.53 -7.25
CA ASP A 134 21.05 1.65 -8.20
C ASP A 134 20.62 2.98 -7.56
N ILE A 135 19.56 2.97 -6.76
CA ILE A 135 19.03 4.19 -6.13
C ILE A 135 19.91 4.64 -4.97
N VAL A 136 20.50 3.70 -4.21
CA VAL A 136 21.41 4.00 -3.11
C VAL A 136 22.78 4.43 -3.62
N ARG A 137 23.41 3.61 -4.47
CA ARG A 137 24.79 3.82 -4.95
C ARG A 137 24.86 4.78 -6.14
N GLY A 138 23.75 4.98 -6.86
CA GLY A 138 23.71 5.71 -8.12
C GLY A 138 24.00 4.78 -9.30
N ASN A 139 23.49 5.17 -10.47
CA ASN A 139 23.75 4.49 -11.73
C ASN A 139 23.82 5.52 -12.86
N GLU A 140 25.04 5.93 -13.21
CA GLU A 140 25.29 6.95 -14.24
C GLU A 140 24.80 6.54 -15.62
N LYS A 141 24.89 5.24 -15.95
CA LYS A 141 24.44 4.69 -17.25
C LYS A 141 22.97 5.02 -17.53
N TYR A 142 22.14 5.00 -16.49
CA TYR A 142 20.70 5.28 -16.60
C TYR A 142 20.30 6.61 -15.93
N GLY A 143 21.26 7.48 -15.61
CA GLY A 143 21.00 8.80 -15.03
C GLY A 143 20.42 8.78 -13.61
N VAL A 144 20.62 7.70 -12.85
CA VAL A 144 20.15 7.57 -11.47
C VAL A 144 21.16 8.22 -10.53
N MET A 145 20.77 9.33 -9.92
CA MET A 145 21.61 10.01 -8.92
C MET A 145 21.69 9.21 -7.61
N SER A 146 22.91 9.06 -7.09
CA SER A 146 23.17 8.36 -5.83
C SER A 146 22.52 9.04 -4.63
N ALA A 147 22.19 8.26 -3.61
CA ALA A 147 21.65 8.79 -2.36
C ALA A 147 22.65 9.72 -1.65
N THR A 148 23.94 9.41 -1.69
CA THR A 148 25.00 10.24 -1.10
C THR A 148 25.03 11.63 -1.73
N GLU A 149 24.92 11.72 -3.05
CA GLU A 149 24.85 13.00 -3.74
C GLU A 149 23.61 13.79 -3.34
N LYS A 150 22.43 13.14 -3.31
CA LYS A 150 21.18 13.78 -2.85
C LYS A 150 21.30 14.32 -1.44
N ILE A 151 21.91 13.57 -0.53
CA ILE A 151 22.16 13.98 0.86
C ILE A 151 23.07 15.23 0.90
N THR A 152 24.17 15.23 0.15
CA THR A 152 25.08 16.38 0.07
C THR A 152 24.36 17.63 -0.43
N ARG A 153 23.59 17.51 -1.51
CA ARG A 153 22.81 18.63 -2.06
C ARG A 153 21.73 19.13 -1.09
N GLY A 154 21.07 18.21 -0.40
CA GLY A 154 20.10 18.52 0.65
C GLY A 154 20.73 19.28 1.83
N ARG A 155 21.94 18.90 2.26
CA ARG A 155 22.67 19.60 3.32
C ARG A 155 22.99 21.04 2.93
N VAL A 156 23.44 21.27 1.69
CA VAL A 156 23.66 22.62 1.15
C VAL A 156 22.36 23.43 1.17
N ALA A 157 21.22 22.83 0.81
CA ALA A 157 19.92 23.49 0.86
C ALA A 157 19.51 23.90 2.30
N ILE A 158 19.72 23.02 3.28
CA ILE A 158 19.44 23.29 4.69
C ILE A 158 20.37 24.39 5.22
N GLU A 159 21.65 24.33 4.90
CA GLU A 159 22.66 25.30 5.32
C GLU A 159 22.30 26.70 4.82
N LYS A 160 22.03 26.86 3.52
CA LYS A 160 21.63 28.16 2.95
C LYS A 160 20.35 28.70 3.57
N LEU A 161 19.35 27.84 3.81
CA LEU A 161 18.12 28.25 4.49
C LEU A 161 18.38 28.68 5.94
N THR A 162 19.32 28.04 6.62
CA THR A 162 19.73 28.41 7.98
C THR A 162 20.44 29.76 8.00
N LEU A 163 21.39 29.97 7.09
CA LEU A 163 22.06 31.27 6.91
C LEU A 163 21.08 32.40 6.62
N TYR A 164 20.05 32.15 5.80
CA TYR A 164 18.99 33.11 5.54
C TYR A 164 18.18 33.44 6.80
N LYS A 165 17.79 32.42 7.56
CA LYS A 165 17.04 32.60 8.83
C LYS A 165 17.85 33.38 9.85
N ASP A 166 19.15 33.11 9.96
CA ASP A 166 20.03 33.78 10.90
C ASP A 166 20.29 35.24 10.48
N ALA A 167 20.53 35.50 9.20
CA ALA A 167 20.65 36.86 8.67
C ALA A 167 19.38 37.70 8.93
N ARG A 168 18.19 37.10 8.77
CA ARG A 168 16.91 37.74 9.10
C ARG A 168 16.78 38.05 10.59
N LYS A 169 17.15 37.11 11.47
CA LYS A 169 17.12 37.30 12.94
C LYS A 169 18.10 38.37 13.42
N SER A 170 19.28 38.44 12.82
CA SER A 170 20.31 39.42 13.15
C SER A 170 20.11 40.80 12.47
N GLY A 171 18.99 41.01 11.77
CA GLY A 171 18.69 42.31 11.14
C GLY A 171 19.53 42.65 9.90
N GLN A 172 20.28 41.69 9.34
CA GLN A 172 21.12 41.89 8.14
C GLN A 172 20.27 41.77 6.86
N THR A 173 19.48 42.80 6.56
CA THR A 173 18.51 42.83 5.45
C THR A 173 19.15 42.54 4.09
N ALA A 174 20.24 43.22 3.74
CA ALA A 174 20.92 43.03 2.45
C ALA A 174 21.43 41.59 2.25
N LYS A 175 21.98 40.97 3.30
CA LYS A 175 22.45 39.58 3.26
C LYS A 175 21.27 38.60 3.13
N ALA A 176 20.17 38.86 3.85
CA ALA A 176 18.97 38.06 3.76
C ALA A 176 18.33 38.12 2.36
N ASP A 177 18.29 39.29 1.73
CA ASP A 177 17.71 39.46 0.39
C ASP A 177 18.56 38.78 -0.71
N SER A 178 19.89 38.85 -0.58
CA SER A 178 20.81 38.11 -1.44
C SER A 178 20.60 36.60 -1.33
N LEU A 179 20.60 36.05 -0.11
CA LEU A 179 20.36 34.63 0.14
C LEU A 179 18.97 34.18 -0.32
N LYS A 180 17.95 35.03 -0.16
CA LYS A 180 16.61 34.75 -0.69
C LYS A 180 16.62 34.64 -2.21
N THR A 181 17.30 35.55 -2.91
CA THR A 181 17.42 35.52 -4.37
C THR A 181 18.10 34.25 -4.85
N GLU A 182 19.18 33.85 -4.15
CA GLU A 182 19.91 32.62 -4.46
C GLU A 182 19.08 31.36 -4.20
N ILE A 183 18.36 31.29 -3.07
CA ILE A 183 17.47 30.17 -2.76
C ILE A 183 16.33 30.08 -3.79
N MET A 184 15.80 31.21 -4.26
CA MET A 184 14.70 31.26 -5.23
C MET A 184 15.16 31.05 -6.68
N ASN A 185 16.47 30.98 -6.93
CA ASN A 185 17.00 30.71 -8.26
C ASN A 185 16.50 29.32 -8.75
N PRO A 186 15.92 29.22 -9.95
CA PRO A 186 15.44 27.95 -10.52
C PRO A 186 16.50 26.83 -10.52
N ASP A 187 17.76 27.16 -10.79
CA ASP A 187 18.86 26.19 -10.78
C ASP A 187 19.14 25.67 -9.38
N PHE A 188 19.07 26.53 -8.37
CA PHE A 188 19.21 26.11 -6.97
C PHE A 188 18.03 25.26 -6.52
N GLN A 189 16.81 25.65 -6.90
CA GLN A 189 15.59 24.91 -6.59
C GLN A 189 15.63 23.49 -7.16
N LYS A 190 16.01 23.36 -8.44
CA LYS A 190 16.08 22.07 -9.12
C LYS A 190 17.23 21.20 -8.64
N ASN A 191 18.43 21.78 -8.48
CA ASN A 191 19.62 20.98 -8.18
C ASN A 191 19.81 20.70 -6.70
N TYR A 192 19.37 21.59 -5.80
CA TYR A 192 19.63 21.48 -4.36
C TYR A 192 18.34 21.37 -3.55
N PHE A 193 17.42 22.33 -3.70
CA PHE A 193 16.22 22.39 -2.84
C PHE A 193 15.28 21.20 -3.06
N SER A 194 15.24 20.62 -4.27
CA SER A 194 14.49 19.40 -4.57
C SER A 194 14.92 18.19 -3.72
N TYR A 195 16.13 18.23 -3.14
CA TYR A 195 16.66 17.21 -2.24
C TYR A 195 16.72 17.66 -0.78
N PHE A 196 16.01 18.74 -0.42
CA PHE A 196 16.06 19.35 0.91
C PHE A 196 15.89 18.32 2.06
N GLY A 197 14.91 17.42 1.94
CA GLY A 197 14.64 16.42 2.98
C GLY A 197 15.75 15.39 3.15
N TYR A 198 16.54 15.12 2.11
CA TYR A 198 17.69 14.21 2.19
C TYR A 198 18.80 14.78 3.09
N GLY A 199 18.86 16.10 3.28
CA GLY A 199 19.89 16.71 4.13
C GLY A 199 19.81 16.31 5.61
N TYR A 200 18.65 15.82 6.07
CA TYR A 200 18.46 15.27 7.42
C TYR A 200 18.93 13.83 7.58
N ILE A 201 19.31 13.16 6.48
CA ILE A 201 19.68 11.75 6.47
C ILE A 201 21.20 11.63 6.63
N SER A 202 21.62 10.81 7.59
CA SER A 202 23.04 10.54 7.85
C SER A 202 23.56 9.35 7.07
N ASN A 203 22.77 8.27 6.97
CA ASN A 203 23.16 7.02 6.31
C ASN A 203 22.25 6.77 5.09
N PRO A 204 22.81 6.65 3.87
CA PRO A 204 22.04 6.33 2.66
C PRO A 204 21.10 5.12 2.79
N HIS A 205 21.48 4.10 3.56
CA HIS A 205 20.68 2.89 3.72
C HIS A 205 19.36 3.12 4.46
N THR A 206 19.21 4.21 5.23
CA THR A 206 17.93 4.52 5.89
C THR A 206 16.84 4.95 4.91
N LEU A 207 17.20 5.23 3.65
CA LEU A 207 16.24 5.51 2.59
C LEU A 207 15.47 4.26 2.15
N VAL A 208 16.00 3.06 2.42
CA VAL A 208 15.41 1.80 2.01
C VAL A 208 14.31 1.43 3.03
N PRO A 209 13.02 1.41 2.64
CA PRO A 209 11.97 0.90 3.52
C PRO A 209 12.13 -0.61 3.73
N SER A 210 11.37 -1.18 4.66
CA SER A 210 11.40 -2.63 4.84
C SER A 210 10.95 -3.36 3.57
N VAL A 211 11.92 -3.97 2.88
CA VAL A 211 11.69 -4.75 1.65
C VAL A 211 10.74 -5.89 1.93
N ALA A 212 10.99 -6.69 2.98
CA ALA A 212 10.15 -7.82 3.33
C ALA A 212 8.68 -7.44 3.58
N MET A 213 8.43 -6.42 4.42
CA MET A 213 7.06 -5.98 4.71
C MET A 213 6.37 -5.43 3.46
N SER A 214 7.08 -4.66 2.65
CA SER A 214 6.54 -4.07 1.42
C SER A 214 6.22 -5.16 0.39
N PHE A 215 7.15 -6.09 0.17
CA PHE A 215 7.02 -7.20 -0.76
C PHE A 215 5.82 -8.10 -0.41
N TYR A 216 5.79 -8.65 0.81
CA TYR A 216 4.71 -9.56 1.18
C TYR A 216 3.35 -8.86 1.22
N SER A 217 3.29 -7.61 1.68
CA SER A 217 2.03 -6.85 1.68
C SER A 217 1.51 -6.61 0.27
N PHE A 218 2.38 -6.26 -0.68
CA PHE A 218 2.00 -6.09 -2.08
C PHE A 218 1.49 -7.40 -2.69
N HIS A 219 2.23 -8.50 -2.53
CA HIS A 219 1.87 -9.78 -3.11
C HIS A 219 0.57 -10.35 -2.53
N ILE A 220 0.40 -10.28 -1.20
CA ILE A 220 -0.85 -10.71 -0.55
C ILE A 220 -2.03 -9.89 -1.08
N MET A 221 -1.88 -8.57 -1.19
CA MET A 221 -2.92 -7.69 -1.71
C MET A 221 -3.30 -8.05 -3.16
N VAL A 222 -2.31 -8.22 -4.04
CA VAL A 222 -2.54 -8.54 -5.46
C VAL A 222 -3.19 -9.91 -5.61
N VAL A 223 -2.67 -10.95 -4.94
CA VAL A 223 -3.20 -12.31 -4.99
C VAL A 223 -4.66 -12.34 -4.51
N LEU A 224 -4.96 -11.68 -3.40
CA LEU A 224 -6.33 -11.58 -2.89
C LEU A 224 -7.23 -10.75 -3.80
N GLY A 225 -6.74 -9.66 -4.38
CA GLY A 225 -7.46 -8.86 -5.36
C GLY A 225 -7.88 -9.68 -6.59
N MET A 226 -6.96 -10.48 -7.13
CA MET A 226 -7.25 -11.40 -8.23
C MET A 226 -8.22 -12.51 -7.81
N TYR A 227 -8.05 -13.07 -6.61
CA TYR A 227 -8.99 -14.03 -6.06
C TYR A 227 -10.42 -13.47 -5.96
N PHE A 228 -10.59 -12.21 -5.54
CA PHE A 228 -11.93 -11.60 -5.39
C PHE A 228 -12.68 -11.51 -6.72
N ILE A 229 -11.97 -11.28 -7.83
CA ILE A 229 -12.57 -11.30 -9.18
C ILE A 229 -13.21 -12.66 -9.46
N PHE A 230 -12.44 -13.74 -9.26
CA PHE A 230 -12.93 -15.10 -9.48
C PHE A 230 -14.03 -15.48 -8.50
N PHE A 231 -13.94 -15.00 -7.25
CA PHE A 231 -14.97 -15.19 -6.24
C PHE A 231 -16.31 -14.57 -6.66
N PHE A 232 -16.31 -13.32 -7.15
CA PHE A 232 -17.53 -12.69 -7.64
C PHE A 232 -18.07 -13.34 -8.91
N LEU A 233 -17.19 -13.74 -9.84
CA LEU A 233 -17.60 -14.51 -11.02
C LEU A 233 -18.28 -15.83 -10.64
N ALA A 234 -17.71 -16.56 -9.67
CA ALA A 234 -18.33 -17.78 -9.16
C ALA A 234 -19.67 -17.50 -8.47
N ALA A 235 -19.77 -16.43 -7.69
CA ALA A 235 -21.01 -15.98 -7.05
C ALA A 235 -22.10 -15.69 -8.09
N LEU A 236 -21.77 -14.93 -9.15
CA LEU A 236 -22.64 -14.62 -10.28
C LEU A 236 -23.09 -15.89 -10.99
N PHE A 237 -22.15 -16.76 -11.36
CA PHE A 237 -22.43 -18.00 -12.06
C PHE A 237 -23.40 -18.91 -11.30
N TYR A 238 -23.19 -19.12 -10.00
CA TYR A 238 -24.10 -19.94 -9.19
C TYR A 238 -25.46 -19.29 -8.96
N THR A 239 -25.50 -17.96 -8.93
CA THR A 239 -26.73 -17.18 -8.82
C THR A 239 -27.56 -17.29 -10.10
N LEU A 240 -26.94 -17.09 -11.27
CA LEU A 240 -27.58 -17.19 -12.59
C LEU A 240 -28.11 -18.61 -12.86
N LYS A 241 -27.40 -19.65 -12.42
CA LYS A 241 -27.89 -21.04 -12.52
C LYS A 241 -29.00 -21.38 -11.53
N GLY A 242 -29.38 -20.47 -10.64
CA GLY A 242 -30.39 -20.70 -9.59
C GLY A 242 -29.99 -21.75 -8.53
N LYS A 243 -28.73 -22.21 -8.52
CA LYS A 243 -28.26 -23.34 -7.71
C LYS A 243 -27.42 -22.94 -6.49
N ILE A 244 -27.25 -21.64 -6.23
CA ILE A 244 -26.37 -21.13 -5.16
C ILE A 244 -26.68 -21.70 -3.77
N HIS A 245 -27.97 -21.83 -3.42
CA HIS A 245 -28.44 -22.40 -2.15
C HIS A 245 -28.03 -23.87 -1.94
N LYS A 246 -27.74 -24.62 -3.01
CA LYS A 246 -27.31 -26.03 -2.94
C LYS A 246 -25.79 -26.18 -2.80
N LYS A 247 -25.01 -25.13 -3.05
CA LYS A 247 -23.53 -25.18 -3.09
C LYS A 247 -22.90 -24.85 -1.74
N ARG A 248 -23.07 -25.75 -0.76
CA ARG A 248 -22.56 -25.57 0.62
C ARG A 248 -21.07 -25.21 0.70
N THR A 249 -20.23 -25.78 -0.16
CA THR A 249 -18.79 -25.47 -0.20
C THR A 249 -18.54 -24.00 -0.54
N PHE A 250 -19.21 -23.48 -1.57
CA PHE A 250 -19.10 -22.07 -1.95
C PHE A 250 -19.58 -21.15 -0.82
N LEU A 251 -20.71 -21.49 -0.18
CA LEU A 251 -21.24 -20.69 0.93
C LEU A 251 -20.27 -20.63 2.13
N ARG A 252 -19.53 -21.71 2.41
CA ARG A 252 -18.47 -21.70 3.44
C ARG A 252 -17.30 -20.82 3.03
N ILE A 253 -16.85 -20.93 1.77
CA ILE A 253 -15.78 -20.08 1.21
C ILE A 253 -16.17 -18.59 1.30
N ALA A 254 -17.43 -18.25 1.00
CA ALA A 254 -17.93 -16.88 1.11
C ALA A 254 -17.79 -16.29 2.51
N ILE A 255 -18.07 -17.08 3.56
CA ILE A 255 -17.86 -16.64 4.95
C ILE A 255 -16.37 -16.42 5.24
N PHE A 256 -15.51 -17.36 4.85
CA PHE A 256 -14.05 -17.22 5.03
C PHE A 256 -13.44 -16.09 4.18
N THR A 257 -14.12 -15.63 3.14
CA THR A 257 -13.65 -14.53 2.30
C THR A 257 -13.76 -13.17 2.99
N ILE A 258 -14.63 -13.04 4.01
CA ILE A 258 -14.76 -11.80 4.80
C ILE A 258 -13.42 -11.39 5.42
N PRO A 259 -12.76 -12.19 6.28
CA PRO A 259 -11.48 -11.81 6.86
C PRO A 259 -10.38 -11.60 5.81
N LEU A 260 -10.41 -12.33 4.68
CA LEU A 260 -9.45 -12.11 3.59
C LEU A 260 -9.58 -10.71 2.98
N ALA A 261 -10.79 -10.17 2.84
CA ALA A 261 -11.00 -8.81 2.34
C ALA A 261 -10.38 -7.75 3.28
N TYR A 262 -10.50 -7.95 4.60
CA TYR A 262 -9.84 -7.09 5.59
C TYR A 262 -8.32 -7.21 5.52
N ILE A 263 -7.78 -8.43 5.37
CA ILE A 263 -6.33 -8.67 5.23
C ILE A 263 -5.78 -7.95 3.98
N ALA A 264 -6.45 -8.07 2.83
CA ALA A 264 -6.04 -7.38 1.61
C ALA A 264 -6.03 -5.85 1.79
N SER A 265 -7.06 -5.32 2.46
CA SER A 265 -7.15 -3.88 2.78
C SER A 265 -6.00 -3.42 3.69
N GLN A 266 -5.71 -4.15 4.77
CA GLN A 266 -4.60 -3.83 5.66
C GLN A 266 -3.24 -3.95 4.96
N ALA A 267 -3.04 -4.99 4.14
CA ALA A 267 -1.83 -5.16 3.36
C ALA A 267 -1.60 -3.97 2.40
N GLY A 268 -2.63 -3.47 1.73
CA GLY A 268 -2.52 -2.28 0.89
C GLY A 268 -2.12 -1.01 1.65
N TRP A 269 -2.61 -0.83 2.88
CA TRP A 269 -2.21 0.28 3.76
C TRP A 269 -0.78 0.13 4.29
N VAL A 270 -0.40 -1.08 4.72
CA VAL A 270 0.98 -1.39 5.14
C VAL A 270 1.95 -1.10 4.01
N LEU A 271 1.68 -1.59 2.80
CA LEU A 271 2.47 -1.26 1.61
C LEU A 271 2.58 0.26 1.39
N THR A 272 1.46 0.97 1.52
CA THR A 272 1.42 2.41 1.24
C THR A 272 2.23 3.22 2.24
N GLU A 273 2.14 2.88 3.52
CA GLU A 273 2.72 3.64 4.64
C GLU A 273 4.13 3.18 5.00
N VAL A 274 4.38 1.86 5.08
CA VAL A 274 5.72 1.31 5.35
C VAL A 274 6.63 1.55 4.14
N GLY A 275 6.13 1.37 2.92
CA GLY A 275 6.88 1.65 1.70
C GLY A 275 7.22 3.14 1.52
N ARG A 276 6.55 4.05 2.25
CA ARG A 276 6.88 5.48 2.25
C ARG A 276 8.02 5.83 3.20
N GLN A 277 8.36 4.96 4.16
CA GLN A 277 9.47 5.23 5.07
C GLN A 277 10.77 5.45 4.28
N PRO A 278 11.63 6.40 4.68
CA PRO A 278 11.57 7.21 5.90
C PRO A 278 10.78 8.52 5.76
N TRP A 279 9.89 8.69 4.78
CA TRP A 279 9.26 9.97 4.46
C TRP A 279 7.89 10.17 5.11
N ILE A 280 7.67 11.36 5.70
CA ILE A 280 6.32 11.90 5.96
C ILE A 280 5.82 12.61 4.71
N ILE A 281 6.61 13.57 4.23
CA ILE A 281 6.42 14.23 2.93
C ILE A 281 7.60 13.80 2.07
N GLN A 282 7.29 13.16 0.94
CA GLN A 282 8.28 12.63 0.01
C GLN A 282 9.34 13.68 -0.33
N ASP A 283 10.62 13.30 -0.23
CA ASP A 283 11.81 14.11 -0.53
C ASP A 283 12.00 15.41 0.28
N LEU A 284 11.05 15.77 1.15
CA LEU A 284 11.03 17.04 1.89
C LEU A 284 11.17 16.87 3.40
N MET A 285 10.39 15.95 3.99
CA MET A 285 10.34 15.80 5.45
C MET A 285 10.41 14.33 5.83
N PRO A 286 11.58 13.86 6.33
CA PRO A 286 11.69 12.51 6.85
C PRO A 286 11.09 12.39 8.25
N THR A 287 10.69 11.17 8.62
CA THR A 287 10.07 10.83 9.91
C THR A 287 10.95 11.22 11.07
N MET A 288 12.26 10.99 10.99
CA MET A 288 13.24 11.39 12.01
C MET A 288 13.31 12.90 12.27
N ALA A 289 12.97 13.74 11.28
CA ALA A 289 12.92 15.19 11.45
C ALA A 289 11.57 15.68 11.99
N ALA A 290 10.53 14.83 11.94
CA ALA A 290 9.16 15.17 12.32
C ALA A 290 8.78 14.73 13.76
N VAL A 291 9.62 13.96 14.45
CA VAL A 291 9.31 13.45 15.79
C VAL A 291 9.31 14.60 16.82
N THR A 292 8.18 14.76 17.52
CA THR A 292 8.07 15.68 18.66
C THR A 292 8.89 15.17 19.84
N LYS A 293 9.55 16.08 20.57
CA LYS A 293 10.31 15.78 21.78
C LYS A 293 9.38 15.49 22.98
N ILE A 294 8.78 14.30 23.00
CA ILE A 294 7.91 13.81 24.09
C ILE A 294 8.61 12.63 24.78
N SER A 295 8.36 12.44 26.08
CA SER A 295 8.91 11.30 26.81
C SER A 295 8.37 9.98 26.28
N THR A 296 9.25 8.97 26.20
CA THR A 296 8.89 7.61 25.75
C THR A 296 7.77 7.02 26.60
N GLY A 297 7.77 7.28 27.92
CA GLY A 297 6.73 6.85 28.84
C GLY A 297 5.35 7.41 28.51
N ALA A 298 5.23 8.70 28.18
CA ALA A 298 3.94 9.29 27.81
C ALA A 298 3.37 8.67 26.52
N VAL A 299 4.23 8.39 25.53
CA VAL A 299 3.84 7.71 24.29
C VAL A 299 3.37 6.28 24.56
N GLN A 300 4.07 5.53 25.41
CA GLN A 300 3.66 4.16 25.76
C GLN A 300 2.33 4.12 26.52
N VAL A 301 2.12 5.04 27.48
CA VAL A 301 0.87 5.13 28.24
C VAL A 301 -0.31 5.43 27.32
N THR A 302 -0.18 6.45 26.46
CA THR A 302 -1.24 6.82 25.51
C THR A 302 -1.51 5.72 24.49
N PHE A 303 -0.48 5.03 23.99
CA PHE A 303 -0.62 3.88 23.11
C PHE A 303 -1.47 2.78 23.75
N TRP A 304 -1.12 2.34 24.97
CA TRP A 304 -1.87 1.27 25.64
C TRP A 304 -3.28 1.68 26.03
N LEU A 305 -3.47 2.94 26.45
CA LEU A 305 -4.79 3.50 26.70
C LEU A 305 -5.70 3.36 25.47
N PHE A 306 -5.26 3.84 24.30
CA PHE A 306 -6.04 3.74 23.07
C PHE A 306 -6.17 2.30 22.58
N ALA A 307 -5.13 1.48 22.71
CA ALA A 307 -5.19 0.06 22.34
C ALA A 307 -6.27 -0.69 23.11
N ILE A 308 -6.36 -0.48 24.44
CA ILE A 308 -7.38 -1.11 25.29
C ILE A 308 -8.78 -0.61 24.91
N ILE A 309 -8.94 0.70 24.75
CA ILE A 309 -10.24 1.30 24.41
C ILE A 309 -10.73 0.79 23.05
N PHE A 310 -9.90 0.88 22.00
CA PHE A 310 -10.28 0.45 20.65
C PHE A 310 -10.51 -1.06 20.55
N THR A 311 -9.74 -1.87 21.28
CA THR A 311 -9.98 -3.33 21.35
C THR A 311 -11.32 -3.64 22.01
N THR A 312 -11.66 -2.93 23.08
CA THR A 312 -12.95 -3.10 23.78
C THR A 312 -14.12 -2.71 22.88
N LEU A 313 -14.01 -1.58 22.17
CA LEU A 313 -15.02 -1.13 21.22
C LEU A 313 -15.19 -2.12 20.06
N LEU A 314 -14.09 -2.64 19.51
CA LEU A 314 -14.12 -3.64 18.44
C LEU A 314 -14.84 -4.92 18.88
N ILE A 315 -14.55 -5.43 20.08
CA ILE A 315 -15.23 -6.62 20.62
C ILE A 315 -16.73 -6.35 20.78
N ALA A 316 -17.12 -5.18 21.30
CA ALA A 316 -18.51 -4.79 21.45
C ALA A 316 -19.22 -4.70 20.09
N GLU A 317 -18.61 -4.04 19.11
CA GLU A 317 -19.14 -3.89 17.75
C GLU A 317 -19.35 -5.25 17.06
N VAL A 318 -18.33 -6.12 17.05
CA VAL A 318 -18.43 -7.46 16.46
C VAL A 318 -19.53 -8.28 17.15
N LYS A 319 -19.65 -8.19 18.48
CA LYS A 319 -20.71 -8.90 19.22
C LYS A 319 -22.10 -8.39 18.84
N ILE A 320 -22.28 -7.07 18.74
CA ILE A 320 -23.56 -6.47 18.33
C ILE A 320 -23.88 -6.86 16.88
N MET A 321 -22.91 -6.74 15.98
CA MET A 321 -23.06 -7.09 14.57
C MET A 321 -23.46 -8.54 14.38
N MET A 322 -22.77 -9.48 15.04
CA MET A 322 -23.10 -10.91 14.99
C MET A 322 -24.49 -11.21 15.58
N ARG A 323 -24.89 -10.47 16.64
CA ARG A 323 -26.25 -10.58 17.19
C ARG A 323 -27.31 -10.11 16.19
N GLN A 324 -27.09 -8.98 15.51
CA GLN A 324 -28.02 -8.47 14.50
C GLN A 324 -28.12 -9.37 13.28
N ILE A 325 -26.98 -9.89 12.79
CA ILE A 325 -26.95 -10.90 11.73
C ILE A 325 -27.74 -12.14 12.16
N LYS A 326 -27.67 -12.57 13.42
CA LYS A 326 -28.42 -13.74 13.88
C LYS A 326 -29.93 -13.51 13.93
N ILE A 327 -30.37 -12.28 14.23
CA ILE A 327 -31.78 -11.88 14.25
C ILE A 327 -32.36 -11.90 12.83
N GLY A 328 -31.62 -11.41 11.85
CA GLY A 328 -32.06 -11.37 10.45
C GLY A 328 -32.92 -10.15 10.11
N PRO A 329 -33.34 -10.01 8.85
CA PRO A 329 -34.25 -8.95 8.43
C PRO A 329 -35.63 -9.12 9.09
N LYS A 330 -36.30 -8.01 9.41
CA LYS A 330 -37.71 -8.06 9.82
C LYS A 330 -38.54 -8.54 8.64
N GLN A 331 -39.43 -9.50 8.85
CA GLN A 331 -40.44 -9.85 7.85
C GLN A 331 -41.35 -8.64 7.69
N GLU A 332 -41.45 -8.09 6.48
CA GLU A 332 -42.56 -7.18 6.17
C GLU A 332 -43.85 -8.01 6.24
N GLU A 333 -44.73 -7.66 7.17
CA GLU A 333 -46.13 -8.09 7.16
C GLU A 333 -46.75 -7.59 5.85
N GLY A 334 -46.80 -8.43 4.80
CA GLY A 334 -47.47 -8.03 3.55
C GLY A 334 -47.13 -8.77 2.26
N LEU A 335 -46.23 -9.76 2.25
CA LEU A 335 -45.95 -10.57 1.04
C LEU A 335 -46.07 -12.08 1.27
N SER A 336 -47.02 -12.48 2.13
CA SER A 336 -47.70 -13.76 1.94
C SER A 336 -48.79 -13.54 0.88
N ASP A 337 -48.75 -14.34 -0.18
CA ASP A 337 -49.72 -14.42 -1.28
C ASP A 337 -49.50 -13.45 -2.45
N VAL A 338 -48.62 -13.83 -3.40
CA VAL A 338 -48.91 -14.01 -4.85
C VAL A 338 -47.93 -15.04 -5.43
#